data_AF-A0A075FKM6-F1
#
_entry.id   AF-A0A075FKM6-F1
#
_cell.length_a   1.000
_cell.length_b   1.000
_cell.length_c   1.000
_cell.angle_alpha   90.00
_cell.angle_beta   90.00
_cell.angle_gamma   90.00
#
_symmetry.space_group_name_H-M   'P 1'
#
loop_
_entity.id
_entity.type
_entity.pdbx_description
1 polymer ?
#
loop_
_entity_poly.entity_id
_entity_poly.type
_entity_poly.pdbx_seq_one_letter_code
_entity_poly.pdbx_strand_id
1 'polypeptide(L)'
;MSESTKKADETYADTDSQDKSNSPDKLNPEILDSSVDDAIALYRKVREGKNKELTEKEIADIDKECEIIRNRQVITKDSQHKPTEITNKDGLVVTGPPTLTRFEKARIMGARALQLSLGAPIFIEIPKNATTSLEIAMEELKQRVIPIVIKRTLPNGDYQNIPIDQFA
;
A
#
# COMPACT_ATOMS: atom_id res chain seq x y z
N MET A 1 54.10 25.79 21.48
CA MET A 1 53.55 26.84 20.59
C MET A 1 52.97 26.09 19.40
N SER A 2 51.67 25.95 19.17
CA SER A 2 50.50 26.70 19.61
C SER A 2 49.27 25.80 19.37
N GLU A 3 48.36 25.81 20.33
CA GLU A 3 47.09 25.08 20.35
C GLU A 3 46.09 25.68 19.35
N SER A 4 45.21 24.84 18.81
CA SER A 4 43.77 25.16 18.71
C SER A 4 42.98 23.93 18.30
N THR A 5 42.37 23.30 19.31
CA THR A 5 41.23 22.39 19.21
C THR A 5 39.95 23.17 18.92
N LYS A 6 39.13 22.73 17.96
CA LYS A 6 37.67 22.97 17.97
C LYS A 6 36.95 21.71 17.47
N LYS A 7 36.14 21.14 18.38
CA LYS A 7 35.13 20.10 18.13
C LYS A 7 33.83 20.74 17.60
N ALA A 8 33.13 20.00 16.75
CA ALA A 8 31.67 19.90 16.56
C ALA A 8 31.51 18.84 15.45
N ASP A 9 31.20 17.57 15.69
CA ASP A 9 29.98 16.98 16.26
C ASP A 9 28.69 17.68 15.79
N GLU A 10 28.16 17.21 14.66
CA GLU A 10 26.75 17.33 14.27
C GLU A 10 26.45 16.33 13.13
N THR A 11 26.02 15.14 13.56
CA THR A 11 24.96 14.29 13.00
C THR A 11 24.74 14.25 11.48
N TYR A 12 25.09 13.11 10.86
CA TYR A 12 24.56 12.74 9.54
C TYR A 12 23.06 12.46 9.65
N ALA A 13 22.25 13.32 9.05
CA ALA A 13 20.82 13.12 8.94
C ALA A 13 20.55 11.96 7.96
N ASP A 14 19.92 10.90 8.45
CA ASP A 14 19.23 9.91 7.64
C ASP A 14 18.30 10.63 6.66
N THR A 15 18.53 10.45 5.36
CA THR A 15 17.53 10.76 4.34
C THR A 15 16.43 9.72 4.43
N ASP A 16 15.58 9.88 5.44
CA ASP A 16 14.30 9.21 5.50
C ASP A 16 13.47 9.73 4.32
N SER A 17 13.10 8.81 3.45
CA SER A 17 12.28 9.10 2.28
C SER A 17 10.89 9.44 2.80
N GLN A 18 10.67 10.71 3.12
CA GLN A 18 9.33 11.20 3.45
C GLN A 18 8.45 11.02 2.21
N ASP A 19 7.68 9.93 2.23
CA ASP A 19 6.42 9.85 1.50
C ASP A 19 5.66 11.15 1.82
N LYS A 20 5.53 11.99 0.78
CA LYS A 20 4.62 13.14 0.79
C LYS A 20 3.20 12.60 0.87
N SER A 21 2.81 12.17 2.06
CA SER A 21 1.41 12.06 2.45
C SER A 21 0.86 13.47 2.53
N ASN A 22 -0.18 13.70 1.74
CA ASN A 22 -0.87 14.97 1.60
C ASN A 22 -1.13 15.63 2.96
N SER A 23 -0.64 16.86 3.07
CA SER A 23 -1.10 17.89 4.01
C SER A 23 -2.64 17.98 3.97
N PRO A 24 -3.33 18.26 5.09
CA PRO A 24 -4.78 18.24 5.13
C PRO A 24 -5.31 19.31 4.18
N ASP A 25 -6.14 18.88 3.23
CA ASP A 25 -6.79 19.73 2.26
C ASP A 25 -7.43 20.93 2.97
N LYS A 26 -6.94 22.12 2.64
CA LYS A 26 -7.78 23.31 2.68
C LYS A 26 -8.97 22.99 1.79
N LEU A 27 -10.12 22.76 2.41
CA LEU A 27 -11.40 22.57 1.73
C LEU A 27 -11.63 23.76 0.79
N ASN A 28 -11.39 23.54 -0.51
CA ASN A 28 -11.92 24.38 -1.57
C ASN A 28 -13.46 24.21 -1.54
N PRO A 29 -14.24 25.27 -1.33
CA PRO A 29 -15.70 25.14 -1.17
C PRO A 29 -16.47 24.99 -2.50
N GLU A 30 -15.81 24.66 -3.60
CA GLU A 30 -16.45 24.62 -4.93
C GLU A 30 -16.05 23.35 -5.70
N ILE A 31 -16.58 22.20 -5.25
CA ILE A 31 -16.95 21.14 -6.18
C ILE A 31 -18.47 21.20 -6.23
N LEU A 32 -19.01 21.72 -7.33
CA LEU A 32 -20.46 21.75 -7.57
C LEU A 32 -21.01 20.31 -7.52
N ASP A 33 -21.72 19.99 -6.44
CA ASP A 33 -22.32 18.68 -6.17
C ASP A 33 -23.59 18.46 -7.01
N SER A 34 -23.43 18.24 -8.32
CA SER A 34 -24.57 17.92 -9.21
C SER A 34 -25.18 16.54 -8.92
N SER A 35 -24.54 15.72 -8.07
CA SER A 35 -24.93 14.33 -7.80
C SER A 35 -26.34 14.21 -7.21
N VAL A 36 -26.73 15.17 -6.36
CA VAL A 36 -28.04 15.18 -5.71
C VAL A 36 -29.14 15.55 -6.71
N ASP A 37 -28.90 16.57 -7.54
CA ASP A 37 -29.86 17.01 -8.56
C ASP A 37 -30.05 15.96 -9.66
N ASP A 38 -28.97 15.29 -10.07
CA ASP A 38 -29.00 14.18 -11.02
C ASP A 38 -29.83 13.00 -10.47
N ALA A 39 -29.68 12.68 -9.17
CA ALA A 39 -30.46 11.64 -8.51
C ALA A 39 -31.97 11.98 -8.45
N ILE A 40 -32.32 13.25 -8.23
CA ILE A 40 -33.71 13.71 -8.18
C ILE A 40 -34.35 13.69 -9.56
N ALA A 41 -33.62 14.11 -10.59
CA ALA A 41 -34.09 14.07 -11.98
C ALA A 41 -34.37 12.63 -12.43
N LEU A 42 -33.50 11.69 -12.06
CA LEU A 42 -33.71 10.26 -12.29
C LEU A 42 -34.93 9.73 -11.52
N TYR A 43 -35.11 10.13 -10.26
CA TYR A 43 -36.26 9.72 -9.44
C TYR A 43 -37.60 10.14 -10.05
N ARG A 44 -37.71 11.42 -10.46
CA ARG A 44 -38.89 11.96 -11.15
C ARG A 44 -39.18 11.18 -12.44
N LYS A 45 -38.16 10.97 -13.26
CA LYS A 45 -38.26 10.24 -14.53
C LYS A 45 -38.73 8.78 -14.37
N VAL A 46 -38.33 8.10 -13.30
CA VAL A 46 -38.78 6.73 -13.01
C VAL A 46 -40.25 6.71 -12.58
N ARG A 47 -40.70 7.70 -11.81
CA ARG A 47 -42.05 7.73 -11.24
C ARG A 47 -43.11 8.31 -12.18
N GLU A 48 -42.70 9.17 -13.11
CA GLU A 48 -43.54 9.70 -14.20
C GLU A 48 -43.82 8.68 -15.31
N GLY A 49 -43.08 7.57 -15.37
CA GLY A 49 -43.47 6.32 -16.05
C GLY A 49 -44.12 6.47 -17.43
N LYS A 50 -43.46 7.12 -18.40
CA LYS A 50 -43.76 7.22 -19.85
C LYS A 50 -45.19 7.51 -20.37
N ASN A 51 -46.32 7.22 -19.70
CA ASN A 51 -47.69 7.42 -20.25
C ASN A 51 -48.81 7.35 -19.17
N LYS A 52 -48.74 8.11 -18.08
CA LYS A 52 -49.89 8.30 -17.19
C LYS A 52 -49.95 9.77 -16.74
N GLU A 53 -51.04 10.48 -17.06
CA GLU A 53 -51.28 11.81 -16.51
C GLU A 53 -51.44 11.68 -14.99
N LEU A 54 -50.43 12.14 -14.25
CA LEU A 54 -50.44 12.07 -12.79
C LEU A 54 -51.43 13.09 -12.24
N THR A 55 -52.18 12.67 -11.24
CA THR A 55 -53.11 13.53 -10.51
C THR A 55 -52.29 14.56 -9.71
N GLU A 56 -52.83 15.77 -9.48
CA GLU A 56 -52.14 16.82 -8.70
C GLU A 56 -51.64 16.33 -7.32
N LYS A 57 -52.36 15.37 -6.72
CA LYS A 57 -51.98 14.72 -5.47
C LYS A 57 -50.72 13.85 -5.61
N GLU A 58 -50.60 13.11 -6.71
CA GLU A 58 -49.46 12.24 -6.98
C GLU A 58 -48.21 13.07 -7.28
N ILE A 59 -48.36 14.21 -7.96
CA ILE A 59 -47.26 15.17 -8.20
C ILE A 59 -46.79 15.77 -6.86
N ALA A 60 -47.71 16.18 -6.00
CA ALA A 60 -47.37 16.72 -4.68
C ALA A 60 -46.66 15.70 -3.78
N ASP A 61 -47.00 14.41 -3.90
CA ASP A 61 -46.33 13.34 -3.15
C ASP A 61 -44.94 13.03 -3.72
N ILE A 62 -44.76 13.13 -5.05
CA ILE A 62 -43.44 13.03 -5.70
C ILE A 62 -42.52 14.17 -5.24
N ASP A 63 -43.02 15.40 -5.20
CA ASP A 63 -42.20 16.56 -4.80
C ASP A 63 -41.79 16.49 -3.32
N LYS A 64 -42.69 16.06 -2.42
CA LYS A 64 -42.34 15.81 -1.01
C LYS A 64 -41.21 14.79 -0.88
N GLU A 65 -41.26 13.72 -1.67
CA GLU A 65 -40.23 12.69 -1.64
C GLU A 65 -38.91 13.18 -2.27
N CYS A 66 -38.96 14.01 -3.30
CA CYS A 66 -37.77 14.69 -3.82
C CYS A 66 -37.14 15.63 -2.77
N GLU A 67 -37.95 16.33 -1.96
CA GLU A 67 -37.45 17.15 -0.85
C GLU A 67 -36.81 16.30 0.25
N ILE A 68 -37.37 15.14 0.56
CA ILE A 68 -36.75 14.17 1.47
C ILE A 68 -35.41 13.69 0.91
N ILE A 69 -35.32 13.45 -0.40
CA ILE A 69 -34.07 13.03 -1.07
C ILE A 69 -33.03 14.16 -1.07
N ARG A 70 -33.43 15.42 -1.19
CA ARG A 70 -32.53 16.59 -1.06
C ARG A 70 -32.00 16.73 0.37
N ASN A 71 -32.88 16.55 1.35
CA ASN A 71 -32.57 16.82 2.75
C ASN A 71 -31.93 15.63 3.47
N ARG A 72 -31.86 14.46 2.84
CA ARG A 72 -31.17 13.30 3.43
C ARG A 72 -29.69 13.60 3.56
N GLN A 73 -29.12 13.32 4.73
CA GLN A 73 -27.69 13.42 4.93
C GLN A 73 -26.99 12.28 4.17
N VAL A 74 -26.15 12.62 3.19
CA VAL A 74 -25.27 11.64 2.54
C VAL A 74 -24.16 11.28 3.51
N ILE A 75 -24.21 10.07 4.06
CA ILE A 75 -23.18 9.58 4.98
C ILE A 75 -22.08 8.90 4.15
N THR A 76 -21.09 9.67 3.72
CA THR A 76 -19.87 9.13 3.10
C THR A 76 -18.93 8.65 4.21
N LYS A 77 -19.13 7.43 4.70
CA LYS A 77 -18.17 6.80 5.62
C LYS A 77 -17.08 6.13 4.80
N ASP A 78 -16.09 6.91 4.38
CA ASP A 78 -14.81 6.35 3.94
C ASP A 78 -14.12 5.74 5.16
N SER A 79 -14.33 4.45 5.35
CA SER A 79 -13.70 3.70 6.43
C SER A 79 -12.21 3.58 6.09
N GLN A 80 -11.41 4.50 6.64
CA GLN A 80 -9.96 4.49 6.46
C GLN A 80 -9.39 3.15 6.92
N HIS A 81 -8.92 2.34 5.98
CA HIS A 81 -8.34 1.04 6.29
C HIS A 81 -6.98 1.25 6.94
N LYS A 82 -6.75 0.59 8.09
CA LYS A 82 -5.45 0.60 8.76
C LYS A 82 -4.67 -0.65 8.34
N PRO A 83 -3.48 -0.51 7.74
CA PRO A 83 -2.60 -1.64 7.42
C PRO A 83 -2.44 -2.60 8.59
N THR A 84 -2.84 -3.85 8.41
CA THR A 84 -2.74 -4.90 9.42
C THR A 84 -1.84 -6.04 8.91
N GLU A 85 -1.10 -6.67 9.82
CA GLU A 85 -0.28 -7.84 9.50
C GLU A 85 -1.15 -9.09 9.39
N ILE A 86 -1.06 -9.77 8.24
CA ILE A 86 -1.73 -11.04 7.98
C ILE A 86 -0.86 -12.15 8.58
N THR A 87 -1.16 -12.56 9.81
CA THR A 87 -0.50 -13.70 10.45
C THR A 87 -1.23 -15.00 10.10
N ASN A 88 -0.52 -15.94 9.48
CA ASN A 88 -1.06 -17.28 9.21
C ASN A 88 -0.45 -18.29 10.20
N LYS A 89 -1.30 -19.06 10.89
CA LYS A 89 -0.88 -20.09 11.86
C LYS A 89 -0.19 -21.28 11.19
N ASP A 90 -0.47 -21.50 9.91
CA ASP A 90 -0.03 -22.71 9.18
C ASP A 90 1.27 -22.47 8.39
N GLY A 91 1.90 -21.30 8.52
CA GLY A 91 3.13 -20.95 7.78
C GLY A 91 2.93 -20.83 6.26
N LEU A 92 1.67 -20.79 5.80
CA LEU A 92 1.34 -20.68 4.38
C LEU A 92 1.44 -19.24 3.90
N VAL A 93 2.05 -19.07 2.73
CA VAL A 93 2.08 -17.81 1.98
C VAL A 93 0.68 -17.51 1.46
N VAL A 94 0.02 -16.48 2.03
CA VAL A 94 -1.34 -16.06 1.67
C VAL A 94 -1.27 -14.95 0.61
N THR A 95 -0.30 -14.05 0.76
CA THR A 95 -0.12 -12.92 -0.14
C THR A 95 0.74 -13.33 -1.34
N GLY A 96 0.12 -13.54 -2.50
CA GLY A 96 0.79 -13.84 -3.75
C GLY A 96 1.17 -15.32 -3.94
N PRO A 97 2.02 -15.65 -4.93
CA PRO A 97 2.40 -17.04 -5.22
C PRO A 97 3.28 -17.65 -4.11
N PRO A 98 3.22 -18.97 -3.87
CA PRO A 98 4.00 -19.63 -2.80
C PRO A 98 5.50 -19.73 -3.10
N THR A 99 5.94 -19.32 -4.29
CA THR A 99 7.35 -19.29 -4.71
C THR A 99 7.91 -17.87 -4.69
N LEU A 100 9.25 -17.78 -4.62
CA LEU A 100 9.96 -16.52 -4.78
C LEU A 100 9.77 -15.97 -6.19
N THR A 101 9.29 -14.74 -6.29
CA THR A 101 9.19 -14.06 -7.58
C THR A 101 10.57 -13.71 -8.13
N ARG A 102 10.66 -13.54 -9.46
CA ARG A 102 11.92 -13.12 -10.10
C ARG A 102 12.45 -11.80 -9.55
N PHE A 103 11.56 -10.90 -9.13
CA PHE A 103 11.90 -9.58 -8.60
C PHE A 103 12.43 -9.67 -7.17
N GLU A 104 11.78 -10.47 -6.32
CA GLU A 104 12.25 -10.74 -4.97
C GLU A 104 13.64 -11.40 -5.01
N LYS A 105 13.78 -12.44 -5.85
CA LYS A 105 15.05 -13.14 -6.04
C LYS A 105 16.16 -12.16 -6.47
N ALA A 106 15.90 -11.30 -7.45
CA ALA A 106 16.84 -10.29 -7.92
C ALA A 106 17.18 -9.24 -6.84
N ARG A 107 16.18 -8.78 -6.07
CA ARG A 107 16.37 -7.80 -5.01
C ARG A 107 17.23 -8.35 -3.88
N ILE A 108 16.98 -9.59 -3.47
CA ILE A 108 17.72 -10.28 -2.42
C ILE A 108 19.17 -10.48 -2.81
N MET A 109 19.44 -11.02 -4.00
CA MET A 109 20.82 -11.23 -4.45
C MET A 109 21.58 -9.91 -4.61
N GLY A 110 20.92 -8.86 -5.08
CA GLY A 110 21.55 -7.53 -5.22
C GLY A 110 21.94 -6.95 -3.86
N ALA A 111 21.00 -6.96 -2.90
CA ALA A 111 21.27 -6.50 -1.54
C ALA A 111 22.35 -7.33 -0.86
N ARG A 112 22.31 -8.66 -1.01
CA ARG A 112 23.30 -9.56 -0.40
C ARG A 112 24.68 -9.42 -1.04
N ALA A 113 24.77 -9.31 -2.36
CA ALA A 113 26.03 -9.06 -3.05
C ALA A 113 26.67 -7.74 -2.59
N LEU A 114 25.86 -6.70 -2.37
CA LEU A 114 26.33 -5.43 -1.80
C LEU A 114 26.89 -5.64 -0.38
N GLN A 115 26.17 -6.34 0.50
CA GLN A 115 26.67 -6.64 1.84
C GLN A 115 28.03 -7.36 1.80
N LEU A 116 28.17 -8.36 0.94
CA LEU A 116 29.42 -9.11 0.76
C LEU A 116 30.56 -8.23 0.24
N SER A 117 30.28 -7.30 -0.68
CA SER A 117 31.27 -6.33 -1.16
C SER A 117 31.75 -5.37 -0.06
N LEU A 118 30.91 -5.11 0.94
CA LEU A 118 31.24 -4.31 2.13
C LEU A 118 31.94 -5.14 3.23
N GLY A 119 32.28 -6.40 2.95
CA GLY A 119 32.99 -7.28 3.89
C GLY A 119 32.09 -7.97 4.91
N ALA A 120 30.78 -8.05 4.67
CA ALA A 120 29.89 -8.83 5.52
C ALA A 120 30.27 -10.33 5.52
N PRO A 121 30.04 -11.06 6.63
CA PRO A 121 30.37 -12.48 6.71
C PRO A 121 29.50 -13.32 5.77
N ILE A 122 30.11 -14.36 5.21
CA ILE A 122 29.48 -15.35 4.33
C ILE A 122 28.91 -16.49 5.20
N PHE A 123 27.73 -17.00 4.87
CA PHE A 123 27.05 -18.09 5.61
C PHE A 123 27.33 -19.50 5.06
N ILE A 124 27.90 -19.60 3.85
CA ILE A 124 28.30 -20.85 3.21
C ILE A 124 29.82 -20.98 3.15
N GLU A 125 30.31 -22.21 2.99
CA GLU A 125 31.70 -22.44 2.61
C GLU A 125 31.94 -21.90 1.19
N ILE A 126 33.04 -21.17 0.99
CA ILE A 126 33.37 -20.55 -0.29
C ILE A 126 33.62 -21.66 -1.32
N PRO A 127 32.74 -21.86 -2.32
CA PRO A 127 33.00 -22.85 -3.34
C PRO A 127 34.17 -22.35 -4.20
N LYS A 128 35.05 -23.27 -4.62
CA LYS A 128 36.25 -22.95 -5.42
C LYS A 128 35.96 -22.19 -6.73
N ASN A 129 34.71 -22.17 -7.16
CA ASN A 129 34.25 -21.56 -8.40
C ASN A 129 33.65 -20.16 -8.22
N ALA A 130 33.30 -19.73 -6.99
CA ALA A 130 32.71 -18.41 -6.79
C ALA A 130 33.80 -17.37 -6.58
N THR A 131 33.95 -16.48 -7.56
CA THR A 131 34.97 -15.42 -7.54
C THR A 131 34.35 -14.06 -7.26
N THR A 132 33.04 -13.91 -7.53
CA THR A 132 32.33 -12.63 -7.35
C THR A 132 31.34 -12.68 -6.18
N SER A 133 31.13 -11.52 -5.53
CA SER A 133 30.13 -11.38 -4.46
C SER A 133 28.72 -11.78 -4.89
N LEU A 134 28.39 -11.60 -6.17
CA LEU A 134 27.10 -11.97 -6.74
C LEU A 134 26.94 -13.49 -6.83
N GLU A 135 27.97 -14.22 -7.26
CA GLU A 135 27.97 -15.69 -7.28
C GLU A 135 27.80 -16.27 -5.87
N ILE A 136 28.51 -15.70 -4.88
CA ILE A 136 28.37 -16.12 -3.49
C ILE A 136 26.94 -15.87 -3.00
N ALA A 137 26.37 -14.69 -3.26
CA ALA A 137 24.99 -14.38 -2.91
C ALA A 137 23.97 -15.31 -3.62
N MET A 138 24.24 -15.72 -4.86
CA MET A 138 23.39 -16.68 -5.58
C MET A 138 23.42 -18.06 -4.92
N GLU A 139 24.58 -18.54 -4.48
CA GLU A 139 24.71 -19.83 -3.80
C GLU A 139 24.10 -19.80 -2.40
N GLU A 140 24.30 -18.73 -1.63
CA GLU A 140 23.65 -18.55 -0.33
C GLU A 140 22.11 -18.52 -0.46
N LEU A 141 21.61 -17.87 -1.51
CA LEU A 141 20.18 -17.81 -1.80
C LEU A 141 19.60 -19.17 -2.21
N LYS A 142 20.36 -19.98 -2.97
CA LYS A 142 19.96 -21.35 -3.33
C LYS A 142 19.87 -22.25 -2.10
N GLN A 143 20.80 -22.10 -1.15
CA GLN A 143 20.80 -22.84 0.11
C GLN A 143 19.85 -22.25 1.17
N ARG A 144 19.24 -21.09 0.89
CA ARG A 144 18.32 -20.37 1.79
C ARG A 144 18.89 -20.03 3.17
N VAL A 145 20.20 -19.84 3.25
CA VAL A 145 20.89 -19.54 4.52
C VAL A 145 20.89 -18.05 4.87
N ILE A 146 20.39 -17.20 3.98
CA ILE A 146 20.35 -15.75 4.19
C ILE A 146 19.21 -15.42 5.17
N PRO A 147 19.48 -14.86 6.36
CA PRO A 147 18.46 -14.57 7.35
C PRO A 147 17.67 -13.31 6.98
N ILE A 148 16.70 -13.45 6.09
CA ILE A 148 15.85 -12.35 5.59
C ILE A 148 14.37 -12.73 5.59
N VAL A 149 13.53 -11.71 5.72
CA VAL A 149 12.07 -11.79 5.68
C VAL A 149 11.57 -10.90 4.56
N ILE A 150 10.64 -11.41 3.75
CA ILE A 150 10.03 -10.70 2.64
C ILE A 150 8.68 -10.17 3.09
N LYS A 151 8.52 -8.85 3.04
CA LYS A 151 7.23 -8.19 3.31
C LYS A 151 6.47 -8.01 2.00
N ARG A 152 5.36 -8.72 1.84
CA ARG A 152 4.45 -8.53 0.70
C ARG A 152 3.27 -7.67 1.12
N THR A 153 3.00 -6.58 0.41
CA THR A 153 1.89 -5.67 0.68
C THR A 153 0.77 -5.85 -0.34
N LEU A 154 -0.47 -5.84 0.14
CA LEU A 154 -1.68 -5.82 -0.68
C LEU A 154 -2.05 -4.37 -1.03
N PRO A 155 -2.90 -4.15 -2.06
CA PRO A 155 -3.34 -2.81 -2.45
C PRO A 155 -4.11 -2.05 -1.35
N ASN A 156 -4.73 -2.78 -0.41
CA ASN A 156 -5.39 -2.19 0.76
C ASN A 156 -4.39 -1.72 1.83
N GLY A 157 -3.10 -2.05 1.71
CA GLY A 157 -2.05 -1.73 2.68
C GLY A 157 -1.75 -2.85 3.68
N ASP A 158 -2.58 -3.90 3.75
CA ASP A 158 -2.25 -5.07 4.57
C ASP A 158 -0.98 -5.74 4.07
N TYR A 159 -0.26 -6.40 4.97
CA TYR A 159 1.00 -7.03 4.61
C TYR A 159 1.22 -8.36 5.30
N GLN A 160 2.04 -9.19 4.67
CA GLN A 160 2.50 -10.45 5.24
C GLN A 160 4.03 -10.47 5.27
N ASN A 161 4.59 -10.81 6.43
CA ASN A 161 6.01 -11.06 6.61
C ASN A 161 6.29 -12.55 6.41
N ILE A 162 7.06 -12.88 5.37
CA ILE A 162 7.31 -14.27 4.95
C ILE A 162 8.82 -14.55 5.06
N PRO A 163 9.26 -15.37 6.02
CA PRO A 163 10.63 -15.89 6.08
C PRO A 163 11.02 -16.65 4.82
N ILE A 164 12.29 -16.57 4.41
CA ILE A 164 12.78 -17.23 3.20
C ILE A 164 12.59 -18.75 3.22
N ASP A 165 12.62 -19.35 4.41
CA ASP A 165 12.48 -20.80 4.62
C ASP A 165 11.11 -21.34 4.20
N GLN A 166 10.08 -20.49 4.18
CA GLN A 166 8.70 -20.87 3.87
C GLN A 166 8.42 -20.98 2.37
N PHE A 167 9.30 -20.47 1.51
CA PHE A 167 9.09 -20.56 0.06
C PHE A 167 9.41 -21.96 -0.46
N ALA A 168 8.65 -22.44 -1.44
CA ALA A 168 8.90 -23.72 -2.11
C ALA A 168 10.08 -23.66 -3.08
#